data_AF-Q9AK63-F1
#
_entry.id   AF-Q9AK63-F1
#
_cell.length_a   1.000
_cell.length_b   1.000
_cell.length_c   1.000
_cell.angle_alpha   90.00
_cell.angle_beta   90.00
_cell.angle_gamma   90.00
#
_symmetry.space_group_name_H-M   'P 1'
#
loop_
_entity.id
_entity.type
_entity.pdbx_description
1 polymer ?
#
loop_
_entity_poly.entity_id
_entity_poly.type
_entity_poly.pdbx_seq_one_letter_code
_entity_poly.pdbx_strand_id
1 'polypeptide(L)'
;MLLILLALASAAACWLTFARWLPSDGERYQDYRAAEPCSSDALSRRDTDCLSTWHLTVQKTENRTAGKESVHDATVTYRDSWRRTVHLDGSGPLLERLVPGDRVTATAWRGEIMVLGKDGVRQDTLEAPRDELQMNAAAGVLAGLLAAQCLVFGVVRLVRPLDHEPLTWEPYGRWLLFGLVGVSFAVGLSAVWTGLPWGTVPLVAVPLAACVALWFRLRLRPRLRPRG
;
A
#
# COMPACT_ATOMS: atom_id res chain seq x y z
N MET A 1 -29.39 -8.39 -0.13
CA MET A 1 -28.36 -8.95 0.79
C MET A 1 -26.93 -8.78 0.29
N LEU A 2 -26.59 -9.15 -0.96
CA LEU A 2 -25.21 -9.07 -1.47
C LEU A 2 -24.51 -7.72 -1.24
N LEU A 3 -25.20 -6.59 -1.50
CA LEU A 3 -24.63 -5.26 -1.27
C LEU A 3 -24.32 -4.95 0.20
N ILE A 4 -25.10 -5.50 1.13
CA ILE A 4 -24.90 -5.29 2.57
C ILE A 4 -23.69 -6.11 3.04
N LEU A 5 -23.54 -7.34 2.53
CA LEU A 5 -22.35 -8.16 2.79
C LEU A 5 -21.08 -7.51 2.22
N LEU A 6 -21.16 -6.97 1.00
CA LEU A 6 -20.05 -6.24 0.40
C LEU A 6 -19.70 -4.98 1.21
N ALA A 7 -20.72 -4.24 1.69
CA ALA A 7 -20.49 -3.08 2.55
C ALA A 7 -19.79 -3.46 3.86
N LEU A 8 -20.20 -4.55 4.50
CA LEU A 8 -19.55 -5.06 5.72
C LEU A 8 -18.11 -5.48 5.46
N ALA A 9 -17.85 -6.21 4.38
CA ALA A 9 -16.50 -6.63 4.00
C ALA A 9 -15.60 -5.42 3.72
N SER A 10 -16.09 -4.43 2.97
CA SER A 10 -15.35 -3.20 2.68
C SER A 10 -15.12 -2.34 3.93
N ALA A 11 -16.10 -2.28 4.84
CA ALA A 11 -15.94 -1.57 6.12
C ALA A 11 -14.91 -2.26 7.02
N ALA A 12 -14.92 -3.60 7.08
CA ALA A 12 -13.92 -4.36 7.82
C ALA A 12 -12.51 -4.15 7.24
N ALA A 13 -12.37 -4.14 5.91
CA ALA A 13 -11.10 -3.84 5.25
C ALA A 13 -10.59 -2.43 5.61
N CYS A 14 -11.44 -1.41 5.48
CA CYS A 14 -11.11 -0.03 5.88
C CYS A 14 -10.68 0.05 7.35
N TRP A 15 -11.43 -0.59 8.26
CA TRP A 15 -11.10 -0.61 9.67
C TRP A 15 -9.75 -1.29 9.94
N LEU A 16 -9.49 -2.45 9.32
CA LEU A 16 -8.20 -3.15 9.45
C LEU A 16 -7.03 -2.28 8.97
N THR A 17 -7.19 -1.60 7.84
CA THR A 17 -6.17 -0.70 7.29
C THR A 17 -5.82 0.43 8.27
N PHE A 18 -6.82 1.14 8.79
CA PHE A 18 -6.59 2.33 9.61
C PHE A 18 -6.34 2.04 11.09
N ALA A 19 -6.94 0.99 11.65
CA ALA A 19 -6.85 0.70 13.08
C ALA A 19 -5.68 -0.22 13.44
N ARG A 20 -5.17 -1.01 12.49
CA ARG A 20 -4.10 -1.99 12.75
C ARG A 20 -2.91 -1.79 11.84
N TRP A 21 -3.14 -1.82 10.53
CA TRP A 21 -2.03 -1.95 9.58
C TRP A 21 -1.20 -0.66 9.47
N LEU A 22 -1.83 0.48 9.20
CA LEU A 22 -1.13 1.77 9.07
C LEU A 22 -0.40 2.19 10.36
N PRO A 23 -1.00 2.11 11.57
CA PRO A 23 -0.28 2.40 12.80
C PRO A 23 0.92 1.48 13.01
N SER A 24 0.74 0.17 12.83
CA SER A 24 1.81 -0.82 13.02
C SER A 24 2.97 -0.61 12.05
N ASP A 25 2.69 -0.33 10.78
CA ASP A 25 3.73 -0.07 9.78
C ASP A 25 4.45 1.26 10.08
N GLY A 26 3.71 2.28 10.52
CA GLY A 26 4.26 3.57 10.89
C GLY A 26 5.19 3.49 12.10
N GLU A 27 4.79 2.76 13.15
CA GLU A 27 5.63 2.48 14.33
C GLU A 27 6.89 1.71 13.93
N ARG A 28 6.75 0.64 13.14
CA ARG A 28 7.89 -0.15 12.66
C ARG A 28 8.88 0.69 11.84
N TYR A 29 8.39 1.64 11.05
CA TYR A 29 9.24 2.56 10.30
C TYR A 29 9.96 3.57 11.21
N GLN A 30 9.29 4.09 12.24
CA GLN A 30 9.91 4.97 13.24
C GLN A 30 10.98 4.23 14.05
N ASP A 31 10.69 3.01 14.50
CA ASP A 31 11.65 2.13 15.17
C ASP A 31 12.89 1.90 14.31
N TYR A 32 12.70 1.57 13.03
CA TYR A 32 13.80 1.35 12.09
C TYR A 32 14.64 2.62 11.90
N ARG A 33 14.01 3.80 11.78
CA ARG A 33 14.72 5.08 11.68
C ARG A 33 15.49 5.45 12.95
N ALA A 34 14.99 5.05 14.11
CA ALA A 34 15.62 5.30 15.40
C ALA A 34 16.68 4.25 15.76
N ALA A 35 16.77 3.14 15.01
CA ALA A 35 17.68 2.04 15.32
C ALA A 35 19.15 2.45 15.20
N GLU A 36 19.90 2.25 16.27
CA GLU A 36 21.34 2.52 16.31
C GLU A 36 22.16 1.34 15.77
N PRO A 37 23.40 1.56 15.29
CA PRO A 37 24.31 0.47 14.93
C PRO A 37 24.58 -0.46 16.12
N CYS A 38 24.60 -1.77 15.87
CA CYS A 38 24.91 -2.76 16.90
C CYS A 38 26.34 -2.61 17.42
N SER A 39 26.49 -2.74 18.74
CA SER A 39 27.81 -2.96 19.36
C SER A 39 28.36 -4.33 18.98
N SER A 40 29.68 -4.52 19.10
CA SER A 40 30.36 -5.78 18.75
C SER A 40 29.76 -7.01 19.42
N ASP A 41 29.24 -6.85 20.64
CA ASP A 41 28.66 -7.94 21.44
C ASP A 41 27.27 -8.33 20.94
N ALA A 42 26.49 -7.36 20.46
CA ALA A 42 25.13 -7.55 19.95
C ALA A 42 25.10 -8.22 18.56
N LEU A 43 26.16 -8.10 17.76
CA LEU A 43 26.28 -8.73 16.43
C LEU A 43 26.16 -10.27 16.47
N SER A 44 26.39 -10.88 17.63
CA SER A 44 26.25 -12.33 17.83
C SER A 44 24.79 -12.80 17.89
N ARG A 45 23.83 -11.90 18.14
CA ARG A 45 22.41 -12.23 18.32
C ARG A 45 21.61 -11.76 17.09
N ARG A 46 21.05 -12.72 16.34
CA ARG A 46 20.32 -12.46 15.07
C ARG A 46 19.10 -11.56 15.22
N ASP A 47 18.45 -11.61 16.37
CA ASP A 47 17.22 -10.87 16.64
C ASP A 47 17.50 -9.75 17.63
N THR A 48 18.09 -8.68 17.10
CA THR A 48 18.42 -7.47 17.87
C THR A 48 17.77 -6.26 17.20
N ASP A 49 17.35 -5.32 18.04
CA ASP A 49 16.69 -4.08 17.62
C ASP A 49 17.68 -3.03 17.08
N CYS A 50 18.94 -3.39 16.92
CA CYS A 50 20.01 -2.55 16.38
C CYS A 50 20.32 -2.92 14.91
N LEU A 51 20.95 -1.99 14.19
CA LEU A 51 21.38 -2.19 12.81
C LEU A 51 22.71 -2.95 12.78
N SER A 52 22.70 -4.13 12.18
CA SER A 52 23.90 -4.96 12.01
C SER A 52 24.35 -4.97 10.55
N THR A 53 25.67 -4.88 10.33
CA THR A 53 26.25 -4.93 8.98
C THR A 53 26.91 -6.28 8.74
N TRP A 54 26.54 -6.94 7.64
CA TRP A 54 27.02 -8.26 7.25
C TRP A 54 27.65 -8.20 5.86
N HIS A 55 28.73 -8.95 5.68
CA HIS A 55 29.32 -9.14 4.35
C HIS A 55 28.87 -10.49 3.81
N LEU A 56 28.09 -10.46 2.72
CA LEU A 56 27.50 -11.63 2.09
C LEU A 56 28.06 -11.79 0.68
N THR A 57 27.99 -13.00 0.14
CA THR A 57 28.36 -13.28 -1.25
C THR A 57 27.11 -13.59 -2.05
N VAL A 58 26.95 -12.96 -3.22
CA VAL A 58 25.85 -13.25 -4.14
C VAL A 58 26.08 -14.61 -4.76
N GLN A 59 25.08 -15.47 -4.69
CA GLN A 59 25.11 -16.77 -5.34
C GLN A 59 24.31 -16.77 -6.65
N LYS A 60 23.16 -16.11 -6.64
CA LYS A 60 22.23 -16.08 -7.77
C LYS A 60 21.46 -14.77 -7.74
N THR A 61 21.17 -14.25 -8.91
CA THR A 61 20.24 -13.15 -9.10
C THR A 61 19.15 -13.60 -10.06
N GLU A 62 17.90 -13.25 -9.75
CA GLU A 62 16.75 -13.46 -10.63
C GLU A 62 16.11 -12.11 -10.89
N ASN A 63 16.16 -11.68 -12.14
CA ASN A 63 15.46 -10.49 -12.60
C ASN A 63 14.55 -10.92 -13.75
N ARG A 64 13.26 -11.09 -13.45
CA ARG A 64 12.25 -11.48 -14.44
C ARG A 64 11.12 -10.48 -14.42
N THR A 65 10.99 -9.71 -15.48
CA THR A 65 9.80 -8.91 -15.77
C THR A 65 8.95 -9.66 -16.80
N ALA A 66 7.99 -10.46 -16.35
CA ALA A 66 7.11 -11.24 -17.22
C ALA A 66 5.65 -10.87 -17.00
N GLY A 67 5.09 -10.05 -17.90
CA GLY A 67 3.68 -9.67 -17.85
C GLY A 67 3.35 -8.79 -16.62
N LYS A 68 2.43 -9.27 -15.76
CA LYS A 68 1.98 -8.55 -14.56
C LYS A 68 2.84 -8.81 -13.32
N GLU A 69 3.78 -9.77 -13.38
CA GLU A 69 4.58 -10.19 -12.24
C GLU A 69 6.06 -9.91 -12.52
N SER A 70 6.69 -9.17 -11.61
CA SER A 70 8.11 -8.83 -11.65
C SER A 70 8.80 -9.46 -10.45
N VAL A 71 9.74 -10.37 -10.72
CA VAL A 71 10.56 -11.04 -9.70
C VAL A 71 11.96 -10.40 -9.71
N HIS A 72 12.39 -9.94 -8.55
CA HIS A 72 13.63 -9.19 -8.34
C HIS A 72 14.38 -9.75 -7.13
N ASP A 73 14.98 -10.92 -7.29
CA ASP A 73 15.50 -11.69 -6.17
C ASP A 73 17.03 -11.77 -6.23
N ALA A 74 17.66 -11.68 -5.06
CA ALA A 74 19.06 -11.97 -4.88
C ALA A 74 19.24 -13.05 -3.82
N THR A 75 19.79 -14.20 -4.21
CA THR A 75 20.22 -15.24 -3.28
C THR A 75 21.61 -14.92 -2.78
N VAL A 76 21.74 -14.70 -1.49
CA VAL A 76 22.99 -14.35 -0.81
C VAL A 76 23.40 -15.44 0.17
N THR A 77 24.70 -15.62 0.33
CA THR A 77 25.32 -16.63 1.20
C THR A 77 26.27 -15.97 2.19
N TYR A 78 26.25 -16.41 3.45
CA TYR A 78 27.22 -16.03 4.47
C TYR A 78 28.20 -17.17 4.74
N ARG A 79 29.49 -16.94 4.46
CA ARG A 79 30.61 -17.85 4.75
C ARG A 79 30.30 -19.32 4.40
N ASP A 80 29.65 -19.53 3.25
CA ASP A 80 29.23 -20.83 2.70
C ASP A 80 28.36 -21.73 3.60
N SER A 81 27.86 -21.19 4.72
CA SER A 81 27.12 -21.94 5.75
C SER A 81 25.63 -21.63 5.78
N TRP A 82 25.25 -20.41 5.39
CA TRP A 82 23.87 -19.94 5.42
C TRP A 82 23.51 -19.26 4.11
N ARG A 83 22.33 -19.60 3.57
CA ARG A 83 21.79 -19.06 2.33
C ARG A 83 20.44 -18.41 2.61
N ARG A 84 20.20 -17.23 2.05
CA ARG A 84 18.92 -16.52 2.10
C ARG A 84 18.59 -15.92 0.74
N THR A 85 17.34 -16.00 0.34
CA THR A 85 16.81 -15.22 -0.79
C THR A 85 16.27 -13.91 -0.26
N VAL A 86 16.66 -12.81 -0.89
CA VAL A 86 16.24 -11.46 -0.55
C VAL A 86 15.49 -10.88 -1.74
N HIS A 87 14.30 -10.36 -1.50
CA HIS A 87 13.51 -9.69 -2.50
C HIS A 87 13.88 -8.20 -2.52
N LEU A 88 14.30 -7.70 -3.66
CA LEU A 88 14.72 -6.32 -3.84
C LEU A 88 13.56 -5.46 -4.34
N ASP A 89 13.57 -4.19 -3.96
CA ASP A 89 12.63 -3.21 -4.46
C ASP A 89 12.97 -2.82 -5.90
N GLY A 90 12.42 -3.57 -6.86
CA GLY A 90 12.63 -3.33 -8.28
C GLY A 90 13.92 -3.92 -8.87
N SER A 91 14.13 -3.68 -10.17
CA SER A 91 15.25 -4.25 -10.93
C SER A 91 16.60 -3.57 -10.71
N GLY A 92 16.63 -2.37 -10.12
CA GLY A 92 17.85 -1.58 -10.01
C GLY A 92 17.79 -0.59 -8.85
N PRO A 93 18.90 0.12 -8.57
CA PRO A 93 20.12 0.20 -9.37
C PRO A 93 21.16 -0.91 -9.10
N LEU A 94 20.96 -1.72 -8.06
CA LEU A 94 21.94 -2.70 -7.61
C LEU A 94 21.78 -4.05 -8.32
N LEU A 95 20.56 -4.59 -8.38
CA LEU A 95 20.30 -5.94 -8.90
C LEU A 95 20.81 -6.14 -10.33
N GLU A 96 20.64 -5.15 -11.21
CA GLU A 96 21.18 -5.13 -12.58
C GLU A 96 22.71 -5.27 -12.66
N ARG A 97 23.45 -4.95 -11.59
CA ARG A 97 24.92 -4.98 -11.54
C ARG A 97 25.47 -6.16 -10.74
N LEU A 98 24.61 -6.92 -10.07
CA LEU A 98 25.01 -8.03 -9.22
C LEU A 98 25.27 -9.28 -10.06
N VAL A 99 26.46 -9.84 -9.89
CA VAL A 99 26.90 -11.08 -10.53
C VAL A 99 27.16 -12.13 -9.44
N PRO A 100 26.85 -13.41 -9.69
CA PRO A 100 27.29 -14.50 -8.82
C PRO A 100 28.79 -14.42 -8.48
N GLY A 101 29.11 -14.50 -7.19
CA GLY A 101 30.46 -14.34 -6.64
C GLY A 101 30.77 -12.96 -6.07
N ASP A 102 29.91 -11.96 -6.32
CA ASP A 102 30.09 -10.62 -5.78
C ASP A 102 29.98 -10.58 -4.26
N ARG A 103 30.86 -9.80 -3.62
CA ARG A 103 30.69 -9.45 -2.20
C ARG A 103 29.79 -8.23 -2.08
N VAL A 104 28.75 -8.36 -1.27
CA VAL A 104 27.78 -7.32 -0.97
C VAL A 104 27.76 -7.05 0.52
N THR A 105 27.41 -5.82 0.87
CA THR A 105 27.18 -5.41 2.25
C THR A 105 25.68 -5.39 2.50
N ALA A 106 25.23 -6.15 3.49
CA ALA A 106 23.85 -6.21 3.91
C ALA A 106 23.68 -5.49 5.24
N THR A 107 22.70 -4.61 5.35
CA THR A 107 22.27 -4.04 6.63
C THR A 107 21.04 -4.80 7.08
N ALA A 108 21.12 -5.42 8.25
CA ALA A 108 20.05 -6.21 8.83
C ALA A 108 19.52 -5.60 10.13
N TRP A 109 18.21 -5.73 10.35
CA TRP A 109 17.50 -5.24 11.53
C TRP A 109 16.44 -6.28 11.93
N ARG A 110 16.35 -6.65 13.21
CA ARG A 110 15.43 -7.70 13.70
C ARG A 110 15.48 -8.99 12.87
N GLY A 111 16.68 -9.41 12.49
CA GLY A 111 16.92 -10.64 11.72
C GLY A 111 16.57 -10.58 10.23
N GLU A 112 16.05 -9.46 9.72
CA GLU A 112 15.69 -9.25 8.31
C GLU A 112 16.72 -8.34 7.61
N ILE A 113 16.98 -8.57 6.32
CA ILE A 113 17.90 -7.73 5.54
C ILE A 113 17.10 -6.55 5.00
N MET A 114 17.46 -5.32 5.41
CA MET A 114 16.77 -4.09 5.04
C MET A 114 17.37 -3.47 3.77
N VAL A 115 18.70 -3.50 3.65
CA VAL A 115 19.42 -2.84 2.55
C VAL A 115 20.54 -3.74 2.08
N LEU A 116 20.67 -3.89 0.76
CA LEU A 116 21.85 -4.45 0.12
C LEU A 116 22.65 -3.33 -0.55
N GLY A 117 23.97 -3.44 -0.52
CA GLY A 117 24.85 -2.49 -1.19
C GLY A 117 26.15 -3.08 -1.69
N LYS A 118 26.64 -2.55 -2.80
CA LYS A 118 27.92 -2.88 -3.43
C LYS A 118 28.51 -1.62 -4.04
N ASP A 119 29.80 -1.36 -3.84
CA ASP A 119 30.55 -0.28 -4.48
C ASP A 119 29.87 1.11 -4.40
N GLY A 120 29.29 1.43 -3.24
CA GLY A 120 28.58 2.70 -3.01
C GLY A 120 27.15 2.74 -3.57
N VAL A 121 26.71 1.74 -4.33
CA VAL A 121 25.32 1.58 -4.77
C VAL A 121 24.55 0.83 -3.68
N ARG A 122 23.39 1.36 -3.29
CA ARG A 122 22.47 0.74 -2.32
C ARG A 122 21.13 0.50 -2.98
N GLN A 123 20.45 -0.55 -2.54
CA GLN A 123 19.08 -0.86 -2.92
C GLN A 123 18.37 -1.49 -1.73
N ASP A 124 17.16 -1.01 -1.47
CA ASP A 124 16.32 -1.49 -0.38
C ASP A 124 15.64 -2.81 -0.76
N THR A 125 15.33 -3.60 0.26
CA THR A 125 14.60 -4.86 0.12
C THR A 125 13.09 -4.64 0.28
N LEU A 126 12.29 -5.66 -0.02
CA LEU A 126 10.85 -5.63 0.28
C LEU A 126 10.57 -5.70 1.78
N GLU A 127 11.50 -6.24 2.56
CA GLU A 127 11.41 -6.33 4.02
C GLU A 127 11.71 -5.00 4.73
N ALA A 128 12.32 -4.04 4.02
CA ALA A 128 12.62 -2.71 4.53
C ALA A 128 11.32 -1.94 4.86
N PRO A 129 11.13 -1.47 6.11
CA PRO A 129 10.02 -0.59 6.45
C PRO A 129 10.07 0.69 5.61
N ARG A 130 8.96 1.03 4.95
CA ARG A 130 8.85 2.20 4.06
C ARG A 130 7.92 3.27 4.63
N ASP A 131 8.11 4.49 4.15
CA ASP A 131 7.19 5.62 4.38
C ASP A 131 5.99 5.64 3.42
N GLU A 132 5.87 4.64 2.54
CA GLU A 132 4.87 4.59 1.47
C GLU A 132 3.45 4.21 1.97
N LEU A 133 3.11 4.66 3.18
CA LEU A 133 1.82 4.42 3.81
C LEU A 133 0.66 5.14 3.10
N GLN A 134 0.95 6.13 2.24
CA GLN A 134 -0.06 6.94 1.56
C GLN A 134 -0.90 6.12 0.57
N MET A 135 -0.28 5.18 -0.16
CA MET A 135 -1.00 4.34 -1.12
C MET A 135 -1.91 3.33 -0.40
N ASN A 136 -1.42 2.77 0.71
CA ASN A 136 -2.20 1.90 1.58
C ASN A 136 -3.36 2.65 2.24
N ALA A 137 -3.14 3.90 2.67
CA ALA A 137 -4.19 4.77 3.17
C ALA A 137 -5.23 5.08 2.09
N ALA A 138 -4.82 5.36 0.84
CA ALA A 138 -5.74 5.59 -0.27
C ALA A 138 -6.62 4.36 -0.56
N ALA A 139 -6.06 3.16 -0.50
CA ALA A 139 -6.81 1.90 -0.62
C ALA A 139 -7.82 1.73 0.52
N GLY A 140 -7.40 2.03 1.76
CA GLY A 140 -8.29 2.04 2.93
C GLY A 140 -9.46 3.01 2.77
N VAL A 141 -9.19 4.25 2.32
CA VAL A 141 -10.25 5.25 2.05
C VAL A 141 -11.20 4.75 0.98
N LEU A 142 -10.68 4.20 -0.12
CA LEU A 142 -11.51 3.65 -1.18
C LEU A 142 -12.43 2.54 -0.65
N ALA A 143 -11.91 1.64 0.19
CA ALA A 143 -12.73 0.61 0.83
C ALA A 143 -13.84 1.22 1.70
N GLY A 144 -13.54 2.25 2.49
CA GLY A 144 -14.56 2.96 3.29
C GLY A 144 -15.64 3.63 2.43
N LEU A 145 -15.24 4.28 1.34
CA LEU A 145 -16.16 4.93 0.40
C LEU A 145 -17.05 3.91 -0.34
N LEU A 146 -16.49 2.78 -0.75
CA LEU A 146 -17.24 1.66 -1.32
C LEU A 146 -18.23 1.07 -0.31
N ALA A 147 -17.84 0.93 0.95
CA ALA A 147 -18.72 0.47 2.01
C ALA A 147 -19.94 1.40 2.16
N ALA A 148 -19.70 2.71 2.22
CA ALA A 148 -20.75 3.71 2.29
C ALA A 148 -21.68 3.66 1.07
N GLN A 149 -21.12 3.54 -0.13
CA GLN A 149 -21.90 3.41 -1.37
C GLN A 149 -22.78 2.16 -1.32
N CYS A 150 -22.21 0.98 -1.09
CA CYS A 150 -22.93 -0.28 -1.06
C CYS A 150 -24.02 -0.32 0.02
N LEU A 151 -23.77 0.27 1.19
CA LEU A 151 -24.75 0.37 2.27
C LEU A 151 -25.93 1.24 1.82
N VAL A 152 -25.69 2.42 1.25
CA VAL A 152 -26.76 3.32 0.77
C VAL A 152 -27.62 2.64 -0.29
N PHE A 153 -27.01 2.00 -1.30
CA PHE A 153 -27.76 1.27 -2.32
C PHE A 153 -28.48 0.04 -1.76
N GLY A 154 -27.86 -0.68 -0.82
CA GLY A 154 -28.43 -1.86 -0.17
C GLY A 154 -29.65 -1.53 0.68
N VAL A 155 -29.58 -0.46 1.49
CA VAL A 155 -30.67 0.01 2.35
C VAL A 155 -31.83 0.56 1.54
N VAL A 156 -31.55 1.41 0.52
CA VAL A 156 -32.61 1.93 -0.35
C VAL A 156 -33.35 0.79 -1.04
N ARG A 157 -32.64 -0.27 -1.45
CA ARG A 157 -33.25 -1.45 -2.08
C ARG A 157 -34.06 -2.34 -1.14
N LEU A 158 -33.78 -2.28 0.16
CA LEU A 158 -34.52 -3.00 1.18
C LEU A 158 -35.77 -2.22 1.62
N VAL A 159 -35.69 -0.89 1.70
CA VAL A 159 -36.77 -0.03 2.22
C VAL A 159 -37.74 0.43 1.13
N ARG A 160 -37.29 0.59 -0.13
CA ARG A 160 -38.13 1.09 -1.24
C ARG A 160 -38.03 0.21 -2.49
N PRO A 161 -38.57 -1.03 -2.45
CA PRO A 161 -38.43 -1.98 -3.56
C PRO A 161 -39.06 -1.50 -4.89
N LEU A 162 -40.01 -0.57 -4.86
CA LEU A 162 -40.69 -0.05 -6.06
C LEU A 162 -40.29 1.38 -6.50
N ASP A 163 -39.65 2.19 -5.62
CA ASP A 163 -39.29 3.60 -5.89
C ASP A 163 -37.76 3.83 -5.82
N HIS A 164 -37.02 3.25 -6.76
CA HIS A 164 -35.55 3.36 -6.83
C HIS A 164 -35.04 4.41 -7.82
N GLU A 165 -35.92 5.13 -8.51
CA GLU A 165 -35.58 5.86 -9.73
C GLU A 165 -34.46 6.92 -9.65
N PRO A 166 -34.08 7.52 -8.50
CA PRO A 166 -32.87 8.35 -8.45
C PRO A 166 -31.60 7.59 -7.99
N LEU A 167 -31.70 6.34 -7.50
CA LEU A 167 -30.59 5.50 -7.03
C LEU A 167 -30.49 4.19 -7.83
N THR A 168 -30.59 4.27 -9.15
CA THR A 168 -30.29 3.15 -10.05
C THR A 168 -28.78 3.02 -10.28
N TRP A 169 -28.31 1.78 -10.46
CA TRP A 169 -26.88 1.48 -10.70
C TRP A 169 -26.35 2.18 -11.95
N GLU A 170 -27.15 2.23 -13.01
CA GLU A 170 -26.91 3.05 -14.19
C GLU A 170 -27.91 4.22 -14.24
N PRO A 171 -27.48 5.46 -14.50
CA PRO A 171 -26.10 5.94 -14.69
C PRO A 171 -25.39 6.38 -13.39
N TYR A 172 -26.12 6.59 -12.30
CA TYR A 172 -25.61 7.27 -11.10
C TYR A 172 -24.57 6.45 -10.32
N GLY A 173 -24.85 5.19 -10.03
CA GLY A 173 -23.96 4.33 -9.23
C GLY A 173 -22.61 4.08 -9.90
N ARG A 174 -22.61 3.81 -11.21
CA ARG A 174 -21.38 3.59 -11.99
C ARG A 174 -20.49 4.82 -12.06
N TRP A 175 -21.04 6.00 -12.36
CA TRP A 175 -20.26 7.25 -12.42
C TRP A 175 -19.73 7.67 -11.05
N LEU A 176 -20.52 7.45 -10.00
CA LEU A 176 -20.07 7.69 -8.62
C LEU A 176 -18.87 6.79 -8.28
N LEU A 177 -18.92 5.51 -8.62
CA LEU A 177 -17.81 4.57 -8.37
C LEU A 177 -16.53 5.02 -9.07
N PHE A 178 -16.60 5.38 -10.36
CA PHE A 178 -15.44 5.90 -11.09
C PHE A 178 -14.90 7.20 -10.47
N GLY A 179 -15.79 8.08 -10.01
CA GLY A 179 -15.41 9.30 -9.29
C GLY A 179 -14.69 9.00 -7.98
N LEU A 180 -15.18 8.05 -7.18
CA LEU A 180 -14.55 7.65 -5.90
C LEU A 180 -13.17 7.02 -6.14
N VAL A 181 -13.05 6.11 -7.11
CA VAL A 181 -11.76 5.51 -7.50
C VAL A 181 -10.78 6.59 -7.96
N GLY A 182 -11.23 7.50 -8.83
CA GLY A 182 -10.41 8.61 -9.32
C GLY A 182 -9.92 9.54 -8.22
N VAL A 183 -10.82 9.94 -7.30
CA VAL A 183 -10.46 10.81 -6.16
C VAL A 183 -9.46 10.12 -5.24
N SER A 184 -9.72 8.87 -4.83
CA SER A 184 -8.81 8.15 -3.94
C SER A 184 -7.41 7.99 -4.55
N PHE A 185 -7.33 7.63 -5.83
CA PHE A 185 -6.05 7.47 -6.52
C PHE A 185 -5.32 8.80 -6.71
N ALA A 186 -6.04 9.86 -7.12
CA ALA A 186 -5.46 11.19 -7.30
C ALA A 186 -4.91 11.76 -5.98
N VAL A 187 -5.65 11.62 -4.87
CA VAL A 187 -5.20 12.08 -3.56
C VAL A 187 -4.04 11.24 -3.04
N GLY A 188 -4.11 9.90 -3.18
CA GLY A 188 -3.02 9.00 -2.80
C GLY A 188 -1.72 9.31 -3.54
N LEU A 189 -1.78 9.40 -4.88
CA LEU A 189 -0.62 9.69 -5.71
C LEU A 189 -0.05 11.09 -5.44
N SER A 190 -0.92 12.08 -5.23
CA SER A 190 -0.48 13.44 -4.88
C SER A 190 0.22 13.46 -3.51
N ALA A 191 -0.28 12.71 -2.54
CA ALA A 191 0.32 12.60 -1.21
C ALA A 191 1.70 11.93 -1.26
N VAL A 192 1.87 10.87 -2.08
CA VAL A 192 3.18 10.25 -2.33
C VAL A 192 4.13 11.26 -2.95
N TRP A 193 3.70 11.98 -3.98
CA TRP A 193 4.57 12.91 -4.71
C TRP A 193 5.00 14.12 -3.87
N THR A 194 4.17 14.54 -2.93
CA THR A 194 4.45 15.67 -2.02
C THR A 194 5.11 15.25 -0.70
N GLY A 195 5.25 13.95 -0.44
CA GLY A 195 5.77 13.42 0.82
C GLY A 195 4.89 13.75 2.03
N LEU A 196 3.58 13.99 1.80
CA LEU A 196 2.66 14.31 2.89
C LEU A 196 2.40 13.08 3.77
N PRO A 197 2.15 13.29 5.08
CA PRO A 197 1.84 12.19 5.97
C PRO A 197 0.53 11.53 5.54
N TRP A 198 0.47 10.20 5.67
CA TRP A 198 -0.67 9.39 5.23
C TRP A 198 -2.02 9.84 5.81
N GLY A 199 -2.03 10.46 7.00
CA GLY A 199 -3.23 11.02 7.62
C GLY A 199 -3.91 12.13 6.80
N THR A 200 -3.19 12.79 5.89
CA THR A 200 -3.78 13.78 4.96
C THR A 200 -4.69 13.15 3.92
N VAL A 201 -4.44 11.90 3.53
CA VAL A 201 -5.20 11.20 2.49
C VAL A 201 -6.68 11.08 2.85
N PRO A 202 -7.10 10.53 4.01
CA PRO A 202 -8.51 10.48 4.38
C PRO A 202 -9.12 11.87 4.57
N LEU A 203 -8.37 12.83 5.13
CA LEU A 203 -8.84 14.19 5.37
C LEU A 203 -9.21 14.94 4.09
N VAL A 204 -8.51 14.68 2.99
CA VAL A 204 -8.77 15.33 1.69
C VAL A 204 -9.69 14.49 0.80
N ALA A 205 -9.51 13.17 0.76
CA ALA A 205 -10.27 12.29 -0.13
C ALA A 205 -11.75 12.19 0.26
N VAL A 206 -12.08 12.14 1.56
CA VAL A 206 -13.47 12.06 2.03
C VAL A 206 -14.32 13.29 1.65
N PRO A 207 -13.90 14.55 1.92
CA PRO A 207 -14.68 15.71 1.50
C PRO A 207 -14.76 15.85 -0.02
N LEU A 208 -13.69 15.53 -0.76
CA LEU A 208 -13.73 15.52 -2.23
C LEU A 208 -14.73 14.49 -2.76
N ALA A 209 -14.73 13.28 -2.20
CA ALA A 209 -15.71 12.25 -2.52
C ALA A 209 -17.15 12.69 -2.22
N ALA A 210 -17.38 13.38 -1.10
CA ALA A 210 -18.67 13.94 -0.76
C ALA A 210 -19.12 15.03 -1.77
N CYS A 211 -18.21 15.91 -2.18
CA CYS A 211 -18.46 16.91 -3.21
C CYS A 211 -18.81 16.26 -4.57
N VAL A 212 -18.06 15.23 -4.98
CA VAL A 212 -18.33 14.46 -6.21
C VAL A 212 -19.71 13.79 -6.14
N ALA A 213 -20.04 13.17 -5.00
CA ALA A 213 -21.35 12.57 -4.80
C ALA A 213 -22.48 13.61 -4.88
N LEU A 214 -22.32 14.76 -4.21
CA LEU A 214 -23.29 15.86 -4.25
C LEU A 214 -23.46 16.40 -5.68
N TRP A 215 -22.35 16.61 -6.39
CA TRP A 215 -22.35 17.08 -7.77
C TRP A 215 -23.11 16.13 -8.69
N PHE A 216 -22.85 14.82 -8.60
CA PHE A 216 -23.60 13.84 -9.39
C PHE A 216 -25.08 13.83 -9.03
N ARG A 217 -25.46 13.93 -7.74
CA ARG A 217 -26.87 14.04 -7.34
C ARG A 217 -27.53 15.28 -7.93
N LEU A 218 -26.86 16.43 -7.85
CA LEU A 218 -27.38 17.70 -8.35
C LEU A 218 -27.48 17.75 -9.88
N ARG A 219 -26.54 17.13 -10.60
CA ARG A 219 -26.56 17.08 -12.08
C ARG A 219 -27.53 16.06 -12.66
N LEU A 220 -27.90 15.02 -11.92
CA LEU A 220 -28.83 13.99 -12.37
C LEU A 220 -30.29 14.27 -11.96
N ARG A 221 -30.51 15.08 -10.91
CA ARG A 221 -31.86 15.60 -10.53
C ARG A 221 -32.64 16.37 -11.62
N PRO A 222 -32.04 17.16 -12.53
CA PRO A 222 -32.80 17.98 -13.48
C PRO A 222 -33.46 17.19 -14.62
N ARG A 223 -33.10 15.91 -14.83
CA ARG A 223 -33.61 15.10 -15.95
C ARG A 223 -34.94 14.38 -15.67
N LEU A 224 -35.47 14.47 -14.44
CA LEU A 224 -36.69 13.78 -13.99
C LEU A 224 -37.90 14.72 -13.73
N ARG A 225 -37.79 16.02 -14.04
CA ARG A 225 -38.97 16.89 -14.13
C ARG A 225 -39.38 17.02 -15.60
N PRO A 226 -40.37 16.24 -16.10
CA PRO A 226 -41.06 16.67 -17.30
C PRO A 226 -41.67 18.05 -17.04
N ARG A 227 -41.47 18.97 -17.99
CA ARG A 227 -42.21 20.22 -18.08
C ARG A 227 -43.70 19.86 -18.08
N GLY A 228 -44.47 20.56 -17.24
CA GLY A 228 -45.93 20.48 -17.25
C GLY A 228 -46.51 20.92 -18.59
#